data_AF-A0A5A7MQZ0-F1
#
_entry.id   AF-A0A5A7MQZ0-F1
#
_cell.length_a   1.000
_cell.length_b   1.000
_cell.length_c   1.000
_cell.angle_alpha   90.00
_cell.angle_beta   90.00
_cell.angle_gamma   90.00
#
_symmetry.space_group_name_H-M   'P 1'
#
loop_
_entity.id
_entity.type
_entity.pdbx_description
1 polymer ?
#
loop_
_entity_poly.entity_id
_entity_poly.type
_entity_poly.pdbx_seq_one_letter_code
_entity_poly.pdbx_strand_id
1 'polypeptide(L)'
;MIILFGLKNCDRCRKARKWLDHTGTDYQFVDVRDQGIEGDLIDRWIDAVGWEALLNRRGTTWRGLDEEVRQAVDAQSARDLMMAHPALVKRPIWDLGTRIVVGFDDSMKALIGAQEVQA
;
A
#
# COMPACT_ATOMS: atom_id res chain seq x y z
N MET A 1 14.21 5.12 -7.63
CA MET A 1 12.93 5.67 -8.12
C MET A 1 11.82 5.17 -7.21
N ILE A 2 10.97 6.06 -6.70
CA ILE A 2 9.87 5.70 -5.79
C ILE A 2 8.69 5.19 -6.62
N ILE A 3 8.04 4.10 -6.19
CA ILE A 3 6.75 3.66 -6.75
C ILE A 3 5.69 3.81 -5.67
N LEU A 4 4.65 4.58 -5.97
CA LEU A 4 3.52 4.84 -5.11
C LEU A 4 2.30 4.04 -5.60
N PHE A 5 1.93 3.01 -4.86
CA PHE A 5 0.74 2.22 -5.13
C PHE A 5 -0.47 2.78 -4.37
N GLY A 6 -1.60 2.85 -5.05
CA GLY A 6 -2.82 3.34 -4.43
C GLY A 6 -4.04 3.27 -5.33
N LEU A 7 -5.05 4.08 -5.02
CA LEU A 7 -6.20 4.29 -5.88
C LEU A 7 -6.27 5.77 -6.28
N LYS A 8 -6.56 6.07 -7.54
CA LYS A 8 -6.73 7.44 -8.08
C LYS A 8 -7.67 8.29 -7.24
N ASN A 9 -8.75 7.68 -6.75
CA ASN A 9 -9.80 8.34 -5.95
C ASN A 9 -9.55 8.30 -4.44
N CYS A 10 -8.33 8.01 -3.98
CA CYS A 10 -8.00 8.04 -2.56
C CYS A 10 -7.39 9.38 -2.13
N ASP A 11 -8.01 10.07 -1.17
CA ASP A 11 -7.50 11.34 -0.62
C ASP A 11 -6.08 11.24 -0.07
N ARG A 12 -5.77 10.13 0.62
CA ARG A 12 -4.44 9.94 1.18
C ARG A 12 -3.38 9.77 0.10
N CYS A 13 -3.70 9.04 -0.99
CA CYS A 13 -2.83 8.94 -2.16
C CYS A 13 -2.68 10.29 -2.88
N ARG A 14 -3.75 11.09 -2.99
CA ARG A 14 -3.68 12.46 -3.54
C ARG A 14 -2.74 13.35 -2.72
N LYS A 15 -2.82 13.29 -1.39
CA LYS A 15 -1.94 14.06 -0.49
C LYS A 15 -0.49 13.60 -0.59
N ALA A 16 -0.26 12.29 -0.69
CA ALA A 16 1.07 11.71 -0.89
C ALA A 16 1.74 12.18 -2.19
N ARG A 17 1.00 12.14 -3.31
CA ARG A 17 1.49 12.64 -4.60
C ARG A 17 1.83 14.13 -4.57
N LYS A 18 0.93 14.95 -4.04
CA LYS A 18 1.18 16.39 -3.88
C LYS A 18 2.44 16.69 -3.04
N TRP A 19 2.72 15.85 -2.04
CA TRP A 19 3.92 15.99 -1.22
C TRP A 19 5.18 15.67 -2.03
N LEU A 20 5.19 14.58 -2.81
CA LEU A 20 6.30 14.26 -3.74
C LEU A 20 6.51 15.35 -4.79
N ASP A 21 5.41 15.85 -5.38
CA ASP A 21 5.44 16.95 -6.35
C ASP A 21 6.07 18.22 -5.72
N HIS A 22 5.79 18.48 -4.44
CA HIS A 22 6.33 19.62 -3.71
C HIS A 22 7.81 19.47 -3.34
N THR A 23 8.26 18.25 -3.04
CA THR A 23 9.67 17.95 -2.75
C THR A 23 10.51 17.79 -4.01
N GLY A 24 9.90 17.80 -5.21
CA GLY A 24 10.58 17.59 -6.48
C GLY A 24 11.12 16.16 -6.64
N THR A 25 10.53 15.19 -5.93
CA THR A 25 10.99 13.80 -5.94
C THR A 25 10.30 13.02 -7.06
N ASP A 26 11.10 12.42 -7.96
CA ASP A 26 10.57 11.58 -9.03
C ASP A 26 9.92 10.31 -8.50
N TYR A 27 8.70 10.02 -8.98
CA TYR A 27 7.95 8.83 -8.63
C TYR A 27 7.07 8.32 -9.76
N GLN A 28 6.78 7.02 -9.71
CA GLN A 28 5.74 6.39 -10.52
C GLN A 28 4.50 6.17 -9.65
N PHE A 29 3.31 6.47 -10.16
CA PHE A 29 2.04 6.11 -9.50
C PHE A 29 1.38 4.90 -10.18
N VAL A 30 1.02 3.89 -9.39
CA VAL A 30 0.33 2.68 -9.85
C VAL A 30 -1.04 2.60 -9.20
N ASP A 31 -2.10 2.57 -10.01
CA ASP A 31 -3.45 2.28 -9.53
C ASP A 31 -3.66 0.77 -9.48
N VAL A 32 -3.72 0.21 -8.27
CA VAL A 32 -3.84 -1.24 -8.05
C VAL A 32 -5.22 -1.79 -8.40
N ARG A 33 -6.25 -0.94 -8.54
CA ARG A 33 -7.56 -1.39 -9.01
C ARG A 33 -7.58 -1.53 -10.52
N ASP A 34 -6.92 -0.63 -11.23
CA ASP A 34 -6.89 -0.65 -12.68
C ASP A 34 -5.88 -1.69 -13.20
N GLN A 35 -4.75 -1.86 -12.51
CA GLN A 35 -3.66 -2.76 -12.93
C GLN A 35 -3.71 -4.14 -12.24
N GLY A 36 -4.50 -4.29 -11.18
CA GLY A 36 -4.47 -5.48 -10.34
C GLY A 36 -3.22 -5.54 -9.45
N ILE A 37 -3.08 -6.65 -8.75
CA ILE A 37 -1.92 -6.95 -7.91
C ILE A 37 -1.44 -8.36 -8.27
N GLU A 38 -0.22 -8.44 -8.81
CA GLU A 38 0.48 -9.69 -9.14
C GLU A 38 0.87 -10.45 -7.86
N GLY A 39 1.00 -11.78 -7.95
CA GLY A 39 1.37 -12.64 -6.83
C GLY A 39 2.71 -12.24 -6.20
N ASP A 40 3.74 -12.11 -7.02
CA ASP A 40 5.09 -11.75 -6.56
C ASP A 40 5.13 -10.37 -5.88
N LEU A 41 4.26 -9.45 -6.31
CA LEU A 41 4.17 -8.11 -5.75
C LEU A 41 3.55 -8.13 -4.34
N ILE A 42 2.44 -8.85 -4.16
CA ILE A 42 1.80 -8.95 -2.84
C ILE A 42 2.69 -9.72 -1.86
N ASP A 43 3.39 -10.76 -2.33
CA ASP A 43 4.33 -11.54 -1.52
C ASP A 43 5.47 -10.66 -1.01
N ARG A 44 6.08 -9.87 -1.91
CA ARG A 44 7.11 -8.91 -1.53
C ARG A 44 6.63 -7.90 -0.47
N TRP A 45 5.38 -7.43 -0.58
CA TRP A 45 4.84 -6.52 0.43
C TRP A 45 4.63 -7.24 1.76
N ILE A 46 4.07 -8.45 1.73
CA ILE A 46 3.82 -9.25 2.93
C ILE A 46 5.14 -9.55 3.65
N ASP A 47 6.19 -9.93 2.92
CA ASP A 47 7.52 -10.19 3.49
C ASP A 47 8.12 -8.94 4.14
N ALA A 48 7.87 -7.76 3.58
CA ALA A 48 8.45 -6.52 4.07
C ALA A 48 7.75 -5.94 5.31
N VAL A 49 6.43 -6.07 5.42
CA VAL A 49 5.65 -5.37 6.48
C VAL A 49 4.61 -6.22 7.19
N GLY A 50 4.40 -7.46 6.77
CA GLY A 50 3.34 -8.34 7.25
C GLY A 50 1.97 -8.05 6.63
N TRP A 51 1.17 -9.10 6.48
CA TRP A 51 -0.16 -9.02 5.86
C TRP A 51 -1.15 -8.17 6.70
N GLU A 52 -1.00 -8.13 8.02
CA GLU A 52 -1.87 -7.34 8.90
C GLU A 52 -1.69 -5.82 8.71
N ALA A 53 -0.45 -5.41 8.40
CA ALA A 53 -0.16 -4.03 8.06
C ALA A 53 -0.79 -3.65 6.72
N LEU A 54 -0.82 -4.57 5.76
CA LEU A 54 -1.39 -4.37 4.43
C LEU A 54 -2.92 -4.43 4.40
N LEU A 55 -3.56 -5.27 5.22
CA LEU A 55 -5.01 -5.46 5.14
C LEU A 55 -5.80 -4.29 5.74
N ASN A 56 -6.68 -3.70 4.93
CA ASN A 56 -7.56 -2.60 5.31
C ASN A 56 -8.91 -3.09 5.85
N ARG A 57 -8.92 -3.39 7.15
CA ARG A 57 -10.14 -3.79 7.88
C ARG A 57 -11.16 -2.65 8.12
N ARG A 58 -10.85 -1.41 7.73
CA ARG A 58 -11.72 -0.24 7.94
C ARG A 58 -12.50 0.18 6.70
N GLY A 59 -12.22 -0.43 5.54
CA GLY A 59 -12.83 -0.09 4.25
C GLY A 59 -14.24 -0.68 4.06
N THR A 60 -14.99 -0.13 3.11
CA THR A 60 -16.30 -0.68 2.71
C THR A 60 -16.18 -2.06 2.08
N THR A 61 -15.13 -2.31 1.30
CA THR A 61 -14.85 -3.64 0.73
C THR A 61 -14.74 -4.70 1.82
N TRP A 62 -14.03 -4.41 2.92
CA TRP A 62 -13.95 -5.32 4.06
C TRP A 62 -15.31 -5.53 4.72
N ARG A 63 -16.06 -4.45 5.01
CA ARG A 63 -17.40 -4.57 5.61
C ARG A 63 -18.40 -5.34 4.74
N GLY A 64 -18.18 -5.38 3.42
CA GLY A 64 -19.00 -6.12 2.47
C GLY A 64 -18.64 -7.60 2.36
N LEU A 65 -17.56 -8.06 3.00
CA LEU A 65 -17.23 -9.49 3.08
C LEU A 65 -18.09 -10.18 4.14
N ASP A 66 -18.36 -11.46 3.89
CA ASP A 66 -19.04 -12.35 4.83
C ASP A 66 -18.33 -12.35 6.19
N GLU A 67 -19.11 -12.44 7.26
CA GLU A 67 -18.57 -12.42 8.63
C GLU A 67 -17.62 -13.60 8.87
N GLU A 68 -17.96 -14.79 8.37
CA GLU A 68 -17.14 -16.00 8.50
C GLU A 68 -15.75 -15.80 7.88
N VAL A 69 -15.69 -15.22 6.68
CA VAL A 69 -14.43 -14.87 6.01
C VAL A 69 -13.65 -13.89 6.87
N ARG A 70 -14.28 -12.83 7.39
CA ARG A 70 -13.61 -11.82 8.21
C ARG A 70 -13.03 -12.37 9.52
N GLN A 71 -13.67 -13.37 10.11
CA GLN A 71 -13.21 -13.99 11.36
C GLN A 71 -12.10 -15.03 11.15
N ALA A 72 -12.06 -15.69 9.99
CA ALA A 72 -11.10 -16.75 9.69
C ALA A 72 -9.83 -16.25 8.96
N VAL A 73 -9.65 -14.94 8.76
CA VAL A 73 -8.50 -14.42 8.00
C VAL A 73 -7.16 -14.74 8.68
N ASP A 74 -6.33 -15.45 7.92
CA ASP A 74 -4.90 -15.72 8.14
C ASP A 74 -4.03 -15.10 7.03
N ALA A 75 -2.73 -15.41 7.01
CA ALA A 75 -1.81 -14.87 6.01
C ALA A 75 -2.16 -15.27 4.57
N GLN A 76 -2.50 -16.54 4.32
CA GLN A 76 -2.79 -17.04 2.99
C GLN A 76 -4.10 -16.46 2.46
N SER A 77 -5.17 -16.55 3.25
CA SER A 77 -6.46 -15.97 2.89
C SER A 77 -6.40 -14.45 2.75
N ALA A 78 -5.59 -13.74 3.56
CA ALA A 78 -5.37 -12.31 3.40
C ALA A 78 -4.70 -11.96 2.07
N ARG A 79 -3.67 -12.71 1.68
CA ARG A 79 -3.00 -12.57 0.37
C ARG A 79 -4.01 -12.72 -0.76
N ASP A 80 -4.77 -13.80 -0.75
CA ASP A 80 -5.73 -14.13 -1.81
C ASP A 80 -6.87 -13.09 -1.86
N LEU A 81 -7.37 -12.65 -0.70
CA LEU A 81 -8.36 -11.57 -0.61
C LEU A 81 -7.84 -10.25 -1.17
N MET A 82 -6.59 -9.88 -0.87
CA MET A 82 -6.00 -8.63 -1.37
C MET A 82 -5.76 -8.66 -2.88
N MET A 83 -5.42 -9.82 -3.45
CA MET A 83 -5.32 -10.01 -4.90
C MET A 83 -6.70 -9.96 -5.57
N ALA A 84 -7.69 -10.65 -5.02
CA ALA A 84 -9.06 -10.67 -5.55
C ALA A 84 -9.76 -9.30 -5.40
N HIS A 85 -9.41 -8.55 -4.36
CA HIS A 85 -9.99 -7.25 -4.05
C HIS A 85 -8.90 -6.23 -3.71
N PRO A 86 -8.22 -5.62 -4.70
CA PRO A 86 -7.12 -4.68 -4.47
C PRO A 86 -7.49 -3.48 -3.58
N ALA A 87 -8.77 -3.13 -3.48
CA ALA A 87 -9.27 -2.09 -2.57
C ALA A 87 -9.12 -2.44 -1.06
N LEU A 88 -8.90 -3.72 -0.73
CA LEU A 88 -8.58 -4.21 0.62
C LEU A 88 -7.14 -3.89 1.04
N VAL A 89 -6.27 -3.49 0.11
CA VAL A 89 -4.91 -3.09 0.46
C VAL A 89 -4.93 -1.67 1.07
N LYS A 90 -4.30 -1.51 2.24
CA LYS A 90 -4.05 -0.22 2.88
C LYS A 90 -3.18 0.61 1.96
N ARG A 91 -3.50 1.90 1.89
CA ARG A 91 -2.92 2.80 0.90
C ARG A 91 -2.60 4.18 1.49
N PRO A 92 -1.62 4.89 0.93
CA PRO A 92 -0.70 4.43 -0.11
C PRO A 92 0.28 3.34 0.37
N ILE A 93 0.83 2.56 -0.55
CA ILE A 93 2.04 1.77 -0.33
C ILE A 93 3.18 2.44 -1.09
N TRP A 94 4.30 2.63 -0.40
CA TRP A 94 5.52 3.19 -0.94
C TRP A 94 6.52 2.07 -1.13
N ASP A 95 6.93 1.88 -2.36
CA ASP A 95 8.09 1.08 -2.69
C ASP A 95 9.27 2.02 -2.95
N LEU A 96 10.23 1.98 -2.03
CA LEU A 96 11.44 2.79 -2.05
C LEU A 96 12.64 2.01 -2.64
N GLY A 97 12.38 0.87 -3.28
CA GLY A 97 13.38 -0.10 -3.74
C GLY A 97 13.86 -1.00 -2.61
N THR A 98 14.49 -0.41 -1.58
CA THR A 98 15.06 -1.14 -0.44
C THR A 98 14.06 -1.40 0.68
N ARG A 99 12.93 -0.69 0.69
CA ARG A 99 11.95 -0.74 1.77
C ARG A 99 10.53 -0.51 1.26
N ILE A 100 9.59 -1.18 1.92
CA ILE A 100 8.16 -0.94 1.78
C ILE A 100 7.65 -0.14 2.98
N VAL A 101 6.85 0.90 2.72
CA VAL A 101 6.16 1.69 3.75
C VAL A 101 4.67 1.72 3.46
N VAL A 102 3.83 1.56 4.48
CA VAL A 102 2.37 1.56 4.34
C VAL A 102 1.77 2.76 5.05
N GLY A 103 0.95 3.52 4.35
CA GLY A 103 0.26 4.70 4.87
C GLY A 103 0.97 6.01 4.55
N PHE A 104 0.45 7.11 5.09
CA PHE A 104 0.99 8.45 4.89
C PHE A 104 0.57 9.35 6.03
N ASP A 105 1.53 9.60 6.92
CA ASP A 105 1.49 10.52 8.05
C ASP A 105 2.90 11.09 8.27
N ASP A 106 3.10 11.91 9.30
CA ASP A 106 4.37 12.60 9.53
C ASP A 106 5.52 11.66 9.90
N SER A 107 5.24 10.57 10.63
CA SER A 107 6.23 9.53 10.93
C SER A 107 6.70 8.84 9.64
N MET A 108 5.76 8.54 8.74
CA MET A 108 6.06 7.88 7.47
C MET A 108 6.80 8.80 6.51
N LYS A 109 6.50 10.11 6.50
CA LYS A 109 7.25 11.10 5.70
C LYS A 109 8.74 11.12 6.07
N ALA A 110 9.07 11.04 7.37
CA ALA A 110 10.47 10.98 7.80
C ALA A 110 11.18 9.73 7.25
N LEU A 111 10.49 8.58 7.23
CA LEU A 111 11.03 7.35 6.65
C LEU A 111 11.23 7.43 5.13
N ILE A 112 10.34 8.14 4.42
CA ILE A 112 10.41 8.31 2.97
C ILE A 112 11.48 9.35 2.59
N GLY A 113 11.58 10.45 3.33
CA GLY A 113 12.55 11.54 3.07
C GLY A 113 13.98 11.23 3.51
N ALA A 114 14.21 10.23 4.36
CA ALA A 114 15.55 9.83 4.81
C ALA A 114 16.38 9.08 3.75
N GLN A 115 15.94 9.00 2.48
CA GLN A 115 16.68 8.31 1.41
C GLN A 115 17.95 9.05 0.95
N GLU A 116 18.23 10.26 1.45
CA GLU A 116 19.48 10.99 1.16
C GLU A 116 20.42 11.08 2.37
N VAL A 117 21.06 9.97 2.73
CA VAL A 117 22.45 9.98 3.28
C VAL A 117 23.12 8.66 2.91
N GLN A 118 23.52 8.51 1.65
CA GLN A 118 24.63 7.62 1.31
C GLN A 118 25.53 8.36 0.33
N ALA A 119 26.61 8.90 0.90
CA ALA A 119 27.75 9.49 0.21
C ALA A 119 28.53 8.42 -0.58
#